data_AF-A0A3D2AN26-F1
#
_entry.id   AF-A0A3D2AN26-F1
#
_cell.length_a   1.000
_cell.length_b   1.000
_cell.length_c   1.000
_cell.angle_alpha   90.00
_cell.angle_beta   90.00
_cell.angle_gamma   90.00
#
_symmetry.space_group_name_H-M   'P 1'
#
loop_
_entity.id
_entity.type
_entity.pdbx_description
1 polymer ?
#
loop_
_entity_poly.entity_id
_entity_poly.type
_entity_poly.pdbx_seq_one_letter_code
_entity_poly.pdbx_strand_id
1 'polypeptide(L)'
;MSQTNTPDLVNTGGLGAKLPVILQAEASECGLACLAMIAGFHGFETDLNQLRRRFSMSMHGVNLKQLRDMAARMHLNGRALQLEMEHLKDLQLPCILHWDMNHFVVLKSVRKGRITIHDPAQGVRHFTEAEFGEHFTGIAMELTPTQAFSVKSDKQSISLTSLWSKSSGIGRSLLVILGLSILLQVFGIAAPFYMQVVVDDVVQRADVDLLLVLAFGFGLLMIMETLTQGLRGLLILHLASHLSLQMANNLFRHLIRLPLQFFEKRHMGDILSRFGSLEQVRELISSGLVAAVVDGIMAIITLVIMFVYSVKLALVVIGVTVLYFILRLALYR
;
A
#
# COMPACT_ATOMS: atom_id res chain seq x y z
N MET A 1 15.91 -44.46 -43.95
CA MET A 1 14.70 -43.83 -44.53
C MET A 1 13.64 -43.75 -43.44
N SER A 2 12.87 -42.64 -43.40
CA SER A 2 11.88 -42.21 -42.38
C SER A 2 12.53 -41.61 -41.12
N GLN A 3 12.68 -40.29 -40.89
CA GLN A 3 11.77 -39.12 -40.99
C GLN A 3 10.48 -39.22 -40.15
N THR A 4 10.16 -38.08 -39.50
CA THR A 4 8.98 -37.66 -38.72
C THR A 4 8.95 -38.13 -37.25
N ASN A 5 8.75 -37.33 -36.20
CA ASN A 5 8.24 -35.96 -36.06
C ASN A 5 8.83 -35.33 -34.78
N THR A 6 9.45 -34.16 -34.90
CA THR A 6 9.65 -33.22 -33.79
C THR A 6 8.33 -32.49 -33.53
N PRO A 7 7.74 -32.53 -32.34
CA PRO A 7 6.62 -31.65 -32.05
C PRO A 7 7.14 -30.23 -31.86
N ASP A 8 6.67 -29.33 -32.72
CA ASP A 8 6.77 -27.88 -32.60
C ASP A 8 6.29 -27.42 -31.21
N LEU A 9 7.23 -27.05 -30.35
CA LEU A 9 6.97 -26.30 -29.12
C LEU A 9 6.87 -24.81 -29.47
N VAL A 10 5.92 -24.47 -30.33
CA VAL A 10 5.55 -23.10 -30.67
C VAL A 10 4.23 -22.79 -29.97
N ASN A 11 4.27 -21.73 -29.15
CA ASN A 11 3.12 -20.96 -28.70
C ASN A 11 2.21 -21.56 -27.61
N THR A 12 2.67 -21.50 -26.36
CA THR A 12 1.76 -21.45 -25.18
C THR A 12 2.01 -20.17 -24.37
N GLY A 13 2.05 -19.03 -25.05
CA GLY A 13 1.75 -17.73 -24.44
C GLY A 13 0.26 -17.48 -24.57
N GLY A 14 -0.53 -18.04 -23.66
CA GLY A 14 -2.00 -17.90 -23.70
C GLY A 14 -2.42 -16.43 -23.84
N LEU A 15 -3.36 -16.17 -24.74
CA LEU A 15 -3.97 -14.86 -25.07
C LEU A 15 -4.62 -14.11 -23.89
N GLY A 16 -4.37 -14.51 -22.64
CA GLY A 16 -4.92 -13.89 -21.42
C GLY A 16 -3.90 -13.57 -20.32
N ALA A 17 -2.60 -13.82 -20.52
CA ALA A 17 -1.59 -13.47 -19.52
C ALA A 17 -1.35 -11.95 -19.50
N LYS A 18 -1.72 -11.28 -18.41
CA LYS A 18 -1.50 -9.84 -18.24
C LYS A 18 -0.08 -9.61 -17.74
N LEU A 19 0.77 -8.96 -18.54
CA LEU A 19 2.08 -8.49 -18.11
C LEU A 19 1.90 -7.55 -16.90
N PRO A 20 2.42 -7.88 -15.71
CA PRO A 20 2.36 -6.98 -14.56
C PRO A 20 3.29 -5.77 -14.77
N VAL A 21 3.02 -4.69 -14.05
CA VAL A 21 3.93 -3.54 -13.93
C VAL A 21 4.54 -3.63 -12.55
N ILE A 22 5.86 -3.77 -12.48
CA ILE A 22 6.61 -3.80 -11.22
C ILE A 22 7.53 -2.59 -11.23
N LEU A 23 7.30 -1.67 -10.29
CA LEU A 23 8.12 -0.47 -10.13
C LEU A 23 9.37 -0.80 -9.33
N GLN A 24 10.50 -0.21 -9.73
CA GLN A 24 11.77 -0.36 -9.02
C GLN A 24 11.77 0.44 -7.71
N ALA A 25 12.33 -0.14 -6.65
CA ALA A 25 12.47 0.53 -5.36
C ALA A 25 13.84 1.20 -5.20
N GLU A 26 14.85 0.77 -5.96
CA GLU A 26 16.20 1.34 -5.99
C GLU A 26 16.63 1.57 -7.46
N ALA A 27 17.52 2.54 -7.71
CA ALA A 27 17.90 2.94 -9.08
C ALA A 27 18.62 1.83 -9.87
N SER A 28 19.28 0.90 -9.19
CA SER A 28 20.06 -0.20 -9.79
C SER A 28 19.24 -1.46 -10.07
N GLU A 29 17.90 -1.43 -9.90
CA GLU A 29 17.05 -2.64 -9.96
C GLU A 29 16.23 -2.78 -11.24
N CYS A 30 16.37 -1.88 -12.21
CA CYS A 30 15.57 -1.88 -13.45
C CYS A 30 15.56 -3.25 -14.15
N GLY A 31 16.74 -3.89 -14.28
CA GLY A 31 16.86 -5.23 -14.87
C GLY A 31 16.15 -6.32 -14.06
N LEU A 32 16.22 -6.25 -12.73
CA LEU A 32 15.55 -7.20 -11.84
C LEU A 32 14.02 -7.06 -11.91
N ALA A 33 13.53 -5.83 -12.00
CA ALA A 33 12.11 -5.53 -12.20
C ALA A 33 11.62 -6.04 -13.57
N CYS A 34 12.42 -5.86 -14.63
CA CYS A 34 12.11 -6.41 -15.94
C CYS A 34 12.01 -7.94 -15.92
N LEU A 35 12.94 -8.60 -15.25
CA LEU A 35 12.92 -10.05 -15.10
C LEU A 35 11.71 -10.53 -14.28
N ALA A 36 11.36 -9.82 -13.20
CA ALA A 36 10.16 -10.09 -12.41
C ALA A 36 8.88 -9.96 -13.23
N MET A 37 8.79 -8.93 -14.09
CA MET A 37 7.63 -8.69 -14.95
C MET A 37 7.43 -9.84 -15.95
N ILE A 38 8.51 -10.27 -16.61
CA ILE A 38 8.45 -11.38 -17.59
C ILE A 38 8.21 -12.72 -16.89
N ALA A 39 8.86 -12.98 -15.76
CA ALA A 39 8.58 -14.17 -14.96
C ALA A 39 7.10 -14.23 -14.53
N GLY A 40 6.54 -13.09 -14.10
CA GLY A 40 5.11 -12.95 -13.77
C GLY A 40 4.19 -13.18 -14.97
N PHE A 41 4.57 -12.71 -16.16
CA PHE A 41 3.84 -13.00 -17.40
C PHE A 41 3.77 -14.50 -17.72
N HIS A 42 4.85 -15.25 -17.44
CA HIS A 42 4.89 -16.71 -17.59
C HIS A 42 4.28 -17.47 -16.38
N GLY A 43 3.74 -16.78 -15.38
CA GLY A 43 3.06 -17.38 -14.23
C GLY A 43 3.93 -17.62 -12.99
N PHE A 44 5.17 -17.13 -12.96
CA PHE A 44 5.97 -17.08 -11.74
C PHE A 44 5.80 -15.72 -11.06
N GLU A 45 4.88 -15.66 -10.11
CA GLU A 45 4.65 -14.44 -9.33
C GLU A 45 5.71 -14.28 -8.24
N THR A 46 6.59 -13.30 -8.39
CA THR A 46 7.64 -12.98 -7.42
C THR A 46 7.61 -11.50 -7.05
N ASP A 47 8.35 -11.11 -6.02
CA ASP A 47 8.57 -9.72 -5.64
C ASP A 47 10.07 -9.36 -5.73
N LEU A 48 10.36 -8.07 -5.81
CA LEU A 48 11.73 -7.57 -5.90
C LEU A 48 12.57 -7.96 -4.68
N ASN A 49 11.97 -8.12 -3.50
CA ASN A 49 12.70 -8.47 -2.29
C ASN A 49 13.23 -9.92 -2.35
N GLN A 50 12.43 -10.87 -2.86
CA GLN A 50 12.87 -12.25 -3.07
C GLN A 50 13.97 -12.33 -4.13
N LEU A 51 13.79 -11.62 -5.25
CA LEU A 51 14.83 -11.58 -6.28
C LEU A 51 16.12 -10.96 -5.75
N ARG A 52 16.05 -9.91 -4.93
CA ARG A 52 17.23 -9.28 -4.30
C ARG A 52 17.94 -10.21 -3.32
N ARG A 53 17.21 -11.10 -2.63
CA ARG A 53 17.81 -12.14 -1.78
C ARG A 53 18.50 -13.23 -2.58
N ARG A 54 17.96 -13.56 -3.76
CA ARG A 54 18.49 -14.60 -4.66
C ARG A 54 19.64 -14.12 -5.53
N PHE A 55 19.64 -12.83 -5.88
CA PHE A 55 20.59 -12.23 -6.81
C PHE A 55 21.25 -11.00 -6.18
N SER A 56 22.56 -11.08 -5.96
CA SER A 56 23.37 -9.97 -5.47
C SER A 56 23.69 -9.00 -6.61
N MET A 57 23.03 -7.83 -6.61
CA MET A 57 23.33 -6.75 -7.57
C MET A 57 24.47 -5.85 -7.08
N SER A 58 25.10 -5.17 -8.04
CA SER A 58 26.10 -4.12 -7.80
C SER A 58 25.44 -2.75 -7.75
N MET A 59 26.15 -1.74 -7.22
CA MET A 59 25.68 -0.34 -7.25
C MET A 59 25.50 0.21 -8.67
N HIS A 60 26.28 -0.30 -9.62
CA HIS A 60 26.25 0.12 -11.02
C HIS A 60 25.14 -0.58 -11.83
N GLY A 61 24.22 -1.28 -11.16
CA GLY A 61 23.16 -2.04 -11.81
C GLY A 61 23.60 -3.44 -12.25
N VAL A 62 22.86 -3.97 -13.23
CA VAL A 62 23.02 -5.31 -13.81
C VAL A 62 23.27 -5.15 -15.31
N ASN A 63 24.33 -5.75 -15.83
CA ASN A 63 24.56 -5.76 -17.28
C ASN A 63 23.77 -6.88 -17.98
N LEU A 64 23.66 -6.84 -19.30
CA LEU A 64 22.86 -7.80 -20.08
C LEU A 64 23.31 -9.27 -19.86
N LYS A 65 24.61 -9.52 -19.72
CA LYS A 65 25.16 -10.85 -19.46
C LYS A 65 24.70 -11.38 -18.10
N GLN A 66 24.82 -10.56 -17.06
CA GLN A 66 24.34 -10.90 -15.71
C GLN A 66 22.83 -11.11 -15.71
N LEU A 67 22.07 -10.28 -16.42
CA LEU A 67 20.62 -10.43 -16.54
C LEU A 67 20.23 -11.76 -17.18
N ARG A 68 20.93 -12.17 -18.24
CA ARG A 68 20.78 -13.50 -18.85
C ARG A 68 21.13 -14.63 -17.89
N ASP A 69 22.21 -14.50 -17.13
CA ASP A 69 22.63 -15.52 -16.17
C ASP A 69 21.62 -15.64 -15.00
N MET A 70 21.01 -14.52 -14.57
CA MET A 70 19.92 -14.48 -13.59
C MET A 70 18.66 -15.15 -14.15
N ALA A 71 18.28 -14.85 -15.39
CA ALA A 71 17.17 -15.48 -16.08
C ALA A 71 17.33 -16.99 -16.19
N ALA A 72 18.53 -17.46 -16.56
CA ALA A 72 18.84 -18.89 -16.63
C ALA A 72 18.66 -19.59 -15.27
N ARG A 73 19.07 -18.93 -14.16
CA ARG A 73 18.84 -19.42 -12.78
C ARG A 73 17.37 -19.41 -12.36
N MET A 74 16.51 -18.71 -13.08
CA MET A 74 15.05 -18.75 -12.96
C MET A 74 14.41 -19.69 -14.00
N HIS A 75 15.21 -20.48 -14.72
CA HIS A 75 14.76 -21.39 -15.77
C HIS A 75 14.09 -20.68 -16.96
N LEU A 76 14.47 -19.43 -17.21
CA LEU A 76 14.14 -18.67 -18.41
C LEU A 76 15.36 -18.65 -19.34
N ASN A 77 15.21 -19.10 -20.57
CA ASN A 77 16.23 -19.02 -21.60
C ASN A 77 16.25 -17.62 -22.21
N GLY A 78 17.37 -16.93 -22.04
CA GLY A 78 17.57 -15.55 -22.50
C GLY A 78 18.35 -15.48 -23.81
N ARG A 79 17.70 -15.05 -24.89
CA ARG A 79 18.32 -14.82 -26.19
C ARG A 79 18.51 -13.32 -26.42
N ALA A 80 19.76 -12.87 -26.33
CA ALA A 80 20.12 -11.49 -26.65
C ALA A 80 20.23 -11.32 -28.18
N LEU A 81 19.68 -10.22 -28.68
CA LEU A 81 19.59 -9.88 -30.10
C LEU A 81 19.99 -8.42 -30.28
N GLN A 82 20.68 -8.13 -31.38
CA GLN A 82 20.88 -6.76 -31.87
C GLN A 82 20.04 -6.58 -33.13
N LEU A 83 19.22 -5.55 -33.16
CA LEU A 83 18.28 -5.30 -34.25
C LEU A 83 18.03 -3.81 -34.46
N GLU A 84 17.62 -3.47 -35.67
CA GLU A 84 17.14 -2.14 -36.03
C GLU A 84 15.63 -2.02 -35.79
N MET A 85 15.13 -0.78 -35.76
CA MET A 85 13.72 -0.45 -35.46
C MET A 85 12.71 -1.19 -36.34
N GLU A 86 13.08 -1.46 -37.60
CA GLU A 86 12.23 -2.14 -38.58
C GLU A 86 11.84 -3.55 -38.15
N HIS A 87 12.75 -4.24 -37.45
CA HIS A 87 12.61 -5.64 -37.01
C HIS A 87 11.97 -5.75 -35.61
N LEU A 88 11.56 -4.64 -35.00
CA LEU A 88 10.97 -4.64 -33.66
C LEU A 88 9.66 -5.46 -33.58
N LYS A 89 8.96 -5.58 -34.71
CA LYS A 89 7.71 -6.36 -34.84
C LYS A 89 7.95 -7.87 -34.85
N ASP A 90 9.18 -8.31 -35.14
CA ASP A 90 9.54 -9.73 -35.26
C ASP A 90 9.96 -10.34 -33.92
N LEU A 91 10.12 -9.52 -32.89
CA LEU A 91 10.49 -9.96 -31.55
C LEU A 91 9.38 -10.77 -30.87
N GLN A 92 9.79 -11.78 -30.11
CA GLN A 92 8.91 -12.50 -29.19
C GLN A 92 8.56 -11.63 -27.99
N LEU A 93 7.28 -11.27 -27.86
CA LEU A 93 6.79 -10.41 -26.79
C LEU A 93 6.21 -11.23 -25.62
N PRO A 94 6.39 -10.78 -24.36
CA PRO A 94 7.15 -9.61 -23.94
C PRO A 94 8.67 -9.89 -23.89
N CYS A 95 9.49 -8.88 -24.22
CA CYS A 95 10.95 -8.98 -24.18
C CYS A 95 11.56 -7.78 -23.43
N ILE A 96 12.81 -7.93 -22.99
CA ILE A 96 13.57 -6.83 -22.36
C ILE A 96 14.28 -6.03 -23.43
N LEU A 97 14.27 -4.71 -23.32
CA LEU A 97 15.03 -3.80 -24.16
C LEU A 97 16.05 -3.04 -23.32
N HIS A 98 17.20 -2.76 -23.92
CA HIS A 98 18.14 -1.79 -23.39
C HIS A 98 17.72 -0.38 -23.84
N TRP A 99 17.73 0.56 -22.90
CA TRP A 99 17.09 1.86 -23.02
C TRP A 99 18.04 2.97 -22.54
N ASP A 100 18.20 4.05 -23.31
CA ASP A 100 19.02 5.23 -22.96
C ASP A 100 20.45 4.92 -22.48
N MET A 101 21.01 3.78 -22.92
CA MET A 101 22.35 3.28 -22.58
C MET A 101 22.62 2.96 -21.09
N ASN A 102 21.63 3.11 -20.20
CA ASN A 102 21.81 2.89 -18.76
C ASN A 102 20.60 2.22 -18.08
N HIS A 103 19.56 1.87 -18.83
CA HIS A 103 18.29 1.40 -18.28
C HIS A 103 17.75 0.17 -19.03
N PHE A 104 16.86 -0.56 -18.37
CA PHE A 104 16.14 -1.68 -18.97
C PHE A 104 14.63 -1.48 -18.85
N VAL A 105 13.91 -1.78 -19.92
CA VAL A 105 12.45 -1.71 -19.99
C VAL A 105 11.87 -2.97 -20.61
N VAL A 106 10.59 -3.27 -20.39
CA VAL A 106 9.92 -4.42 -21.01
C VAL A 106 9.02 -3.97 -22.15
N LEU A 107 9.27 -4.48 -23.35
CA LEU A 107 8.39 -4.28 -24.50
C LEU A 107 7.17 -5.18 -24.38
N LYS A 108 5.98 -4.59 -24.33
CA LYS A 108 4.72 -5.32 -24.20
C LYS A 108 4.06 -5.59 -25.54
N SER A 109 3.96 -4.57 -26.38
CA SER A 109 3.22 -4.65 -27.64
C SER A 109 3.64 -3.57 -28.63
N VAL A 110 3.76 -3.97 -29.89
CA VAL A 110 3.91 -3.08 -31.06
C VAL A 110 2.64 -3.22 -31.90
N ARG A 111 1.74 -2.23 -31.87
CA ARG A 111 0.45 -2.29 -32.61
C ARG A 111 0.10 -0.96 -33.25
N LYS A 112 -0.27 -0.98 -34.54
CA LYS A 112 -0.82 0.17 -35.29
C LYS A 112 -0.03 1.48 -35.10
N GLY A 113 1.31 1.42 -35.17
CA GLY A 113 2.18 2.60 -35.02
C GLY A 113 2.37 3.09 -33.57
N ARG A 114 1.83 2.36 -32.57
CA ARG A 114 2.01 2.66 -31.15
C ARG A 114 2.79 1.55 -30.47
N ILE A 115 3.87 1.92 -29.81
CA ILE A 115 4.73 1.01 -29.05
C ILE A 115 4.41 1.20 -27.56
N THR A 116 4.17 0.10 -26.85
CA THR A 116 3.88 0.13 -25.40
C THR A 116 4.98 -0.59 -24.65
N ILE A 117 5.59 0.11 -23.70
CA ILE A 117 6.59 -0.44 -22.80
C ILE A 117 6.10 -0.35 -21.35
N HIS A 118 6.62 -1.26 -20.52
CA HIS A 118 6.58 -1.15 -19.08
C HIS A 118 7.97 -0.71 -18.60
N ASP A 119 8.05 0.51 -18.10
CA ASP A 119 9.25 1.10 -17.53
C ASP A 119 9.23 0.88 -16.00
N PRO A 120 10.23 0.20 -15.41
CA PRO A 120 10.35 0.06 -13.96
C PRO A 120 10.35 1.38 -13.18
N ALA A 121 10.78 2.48 -13.77
CA ALA A 121 10.84 3.79 -13.11
C ALA A 121 9.52 4.56 -13.21
N GLN A 122 8.83 4.46 -14.35
CA GLN A 122 7.71 5.36 -14.71
C GLN A 122 6.38 4.64 -14.96
N GLY A 123 6.37 3.30 -14.93
CA GLY A 123 5.18 2.50 -15.21
C GLY A 123 4.92 2.31 -16.70
N VAL A 124 3.65 2.28 -17.10
CA VAL A 124 3.27 2.02 -18.50
C VAL A 124 3.47 3.28 -19.34
N ARG A 125 4.28 3.18 -20.40
CA ARG A 125 4.52 4.28 -21.34
C ARG A 125 4.16 3.87 -22.76
N HIS A 126 3.76 4.87 -23.53
CA HIS A 126 3.40 4.72 -24.93
C HIS A 126 4.22 5.69 -25.77
N PHE A 127 4.73 5.20 -26.89
CA PHE A 127 5.57 5.96 -27.79
C PHE A 127 5.09 5.81 -29.22
N THR A 128 5.33 6.85 -30.01
CA THR A 128 5.39 6.75 -31.46
C THR A 128 6.70 6.09 -31.89
N GLU A 129 6.77 5.64 -33.14
CA GLU A 129 7.96 4.99 -33.69
C GLU A 129 9.18 5.93 -33.71
N ALA A 130 8.96 7.22 -33.97
CA ALA A 130 10.02 8.24 -33.95
C ALA A 130 10.59 8.45 -32.53
N GLU A 131 9.74 8.72 -31.55
CA GLU A 131 10.17 8.95 -30.15
C GLU A 131 10.86 7.70 -29.57
N PHE A 132 10.37 6.51 -29.90
CA PHE A 132 10.97 5.28 -29.41
C PHE A 132 12.39 5.07 -29.96
N GLY A 133 12.62 5.43 -31.23
CA GLY A 133 13.92 5.29 -31.88
C GLY A 133 15.03 6.13 -31.25
N GLU A 134 14.69 7.27 -30.62
CA GLU A 134 15.66 8.12 -29.92
C GLU A 134 16.23 7.44 -28.67
N HIS A 135 15.45 6.55 -28.05
CA HIS A 135 15.80 5.91 -26.78
C HIS A 135 16.28 4.46 -26.93
N PHE A 136 15.82 3.76 -27.96
CA PHE A 136 16.13 2.35 -28.17
C PHE A 136 17.57 2.16 -28.65
N THR A 137 18.38 1.42 -27.90
CA THR A 137 19.80 1.27 -28.22
C THR A 137 20.09 0.16 -29.24
N GLY A 138 19.06 -0.46 -29.85
CA GLY A 138 19.21 -1.57 -30.77
C GLY A 138 19.41 -2.95 -30.12
N ILE A 139 19.32 -3.06 -28.79
CA ILE A 139 19.58 -4.31 -28.07
C ILE A 139 18.30 -4.80 -27.39
N ALA A 140 17.90 -6.03 -27.70
CA ALA A 140 16.77 -6.72 -27.08
C ALA A 140 17.17 -8.07 -26.51
N MET A 141 16.38 -8.57 -25.57
CA MET A 141 16.55 -9.88 -24.97
C MET A 141 15.19 -10.57 -24.84
N GLU A 142 15.01 -11.60 -25.66
CA GLU A 142 13.86 -12.49 -25.58
C GLU A 142 14.05 -13.48 -24.45
N LEU A 143 12.95 -13.79 -23.75
CA LEU A 143 12.95 -14.68 -22.60
C LEU A 143 11.86 -15.72 -22.80
N THR A 144 12.24 -16.99 -22.81
CA THR A 144 11.32 -18.11 -22.98
C THR A 144 11.45 -19.09 -21.81
N PRO A 145 10.35 -19.60 -21.24
CA PRO A 145 10.41 -20.59 -20.17
C PRO A 145 10.99 -21.91 -20.70
N THR A 146 11.92 -22.47 -19.94
CA THR A 146 12.43 -23.83 -20.19
C THR A 146 11.49 -24.88 -19.58
N GLN A 147 11.70 -26.16 -19.87
CA GLN A 147 10.90 -27.25 -19.29
C GLN A 147 10.98 -27.32 -17.75
N ALA A 148 12.03 -26.75 -17.15
CA ALA A 148 12.20 -26.68 -15.70
C ALA A 148 11.54 -25.44 -15.05
N PHE A 149 10.90 -24.57 -15.84
CA PHE A 149 10.24 -23.38 -15.31
C PHE A 149 9.01 -23.74 -14.48
N SER A 150 8.95 -23.25 -13.24
CA SER A 150 7.83 -23.52 -12.34
C SER A 150 6.88 -22.34 -12.26
N VAL A 151 5.60 -22.55 -12.58
CA VAL A 151 4.50 -21.62 -12.27
C VAL A 151 4.21 -21.70 -10.78
N LYS A 152 4.61 -20.68 -10.03
CA LYS A 152 4.46 -20.59 -8.56
C LYS A 152 4.23 -19.15 -8.14
N SER A 153 3.57 -18.94 -7.01
CA SER A 153 3.49 -17.63 -6.34
C SER A 153 4.38 -17.65 -5.10
N ASP A 154 5.43 -16.84 -5.12
CA ASP A 154 6.40 -16.65 -4.04
C ASP A 154 6.34 -15.22 -3.48
N LYS A 155 5.18 -14.57 -3.61
CA LYS A 155 4.94 -13.26 -3.00
C LYS A 155 4.77 -13.44 -1.50
N GLN A 156 5.65 -12.83 -0.71
CA GLN A 156 5.40 -12.72 0.72
C GLN A 156 4.51 -11.51 0.99
N SER A 157 3.23 -11.76 1.27
CA SER A 157 2.34 -10.71 1.75
C SER A 157 2.74 -10.31 3.17
N ILE A 158 3.18 -9.08 3.35
CA ILE A 158 3.33 -8.50 4.70
C ILE A 158 1.91 -8.26 5.23
N SER A 159 1.43 -9.16 6.10
CA SER A 159 0.14 -8.97 6.76
C SER A 159 0.26 -7.88 7.82
N LEU A 160 -0.62 -6.88 7.79
CA LEU A 160 -0.68 -5.82 8.81
C LEU A 160 -0.87 -6.40 10.22
N THR A 161 -1.48 -7.59 10.34
CA THR A 161 -1.64 -8.29 11.63
C THR A 161 -0.31 -8.74 12.22
N SER A 162 0.72 -8.95 11.39
CA SER A 162 2.06 -9.32 11.89
C SER A 162 2.72 -8.19 12.67
N LEU A 163 2.39 -6.92 12.37
CA LEU A 163 2.90 -5.74 13.08
C LEU A 163 2.37 -5.64 14.51
N TRP A 164 1.14 -6.11 14.77
CA TRP A 164 0.45 -5.96 16.05
C TRP A 164 0.49 -7.24 16.90
N SER A 165 0.81 -8.40 16.30
CA SER A 165 0.84 -9.70 16.99
C SER A 165 1.87 -9.83 18.13
N LYS A 166 2.89 -8.96 18.16
CA LYS A 166 4.01 -9.04 19.13
C LYS A 166 3.97 -8.01 20.25
N SER A 167 3.02 -7.10 20.28
CA SER A 167 2.89 -6.10 21.35
C SER A 167 1.89 -6.59 22.40
N SER A 168 2.41 -7.06 23.53
CA SER A 168 1.60 -7.32 24.72
C SER A 168 1.05 -5.99 25.26
N GLY A 169 -0.23 -5.96 25.64
CA GLY A 169 -0.84 -4.81 26.32
C GLY A 169 -1.76 -3.92 25.49
N ILE A 170 -1.69 -3.93 24.14
CA ILE A 170 -2.59 -3.13 23.28
C ILE A 170 -4.06 -3.39 23.63
N GLY A 171 -4.45 -4.65 23.77
CA GLY A 171 -5.85 -5.02 23.99
C GLY A 171 -6.44 -4.42 25.27
N ARG A 172 -5.65 -4.32 26.35
CA ARG A 172 -6.11 -3.71 27.61
C ARG A 172 -6.29 -2.20 27.46
N SER A 173 -5.31 -1.51 26.88
CA SER A 173 -5.40 -0.07 26.62
C SER A 173 -6.58 0.25 25.70
N LEU A 174 -6.80 -0.57 24.66
CA LEU A 174 -7.92 -0.40 23.74
C LEU A 174 -9.27 -0.61 24.43
N LEU A 175 -9.39 -1.60 25.33
CA LEU A 175 -10.60 -1.80 26.13
C LEU A 175 -10.90 -0.63 27.06
N VAL A 176 -9.89 -0.06 27.73
CA VAL A 176 -10.07 1.13 28.57
C VAL A 176 -10.48 2.35 27.73
N ILE A 177 -9.82 2.58 26.60
CA ILE A 177 -10.17 3.66 25.67
C ILE A 177 -11.61 3.49 25.17
N LEU A 178 -12.00 2.26 24.82
CA LEU A 178 -13.36 1.95 24.39
C LEU A 178 -14.37 2.24 25.52
N GLY A 179 -14.07 1.84 26.76
CA GLY A 179 -14.91 2.12 27.93
C GLY A 179 -15.10 3.63 28.18
N LEU A 180 -14.02 4.41 28.13
CA LEU A 180 -14.11 5.88 28.24
C LEU A 180 -14.89 6.50 27.08
N SER A 181 -14.78 5.94 25.88
CA SER A 181 -15.50 6.45 24.70
C SER A 181 -17.01 6.17 24.80
N ILE A 182 -17.40 4.99 25.32
CA ILE A 182 -18.80 4.68 25.64
C ILE A 182 -19.34 5.65 26.70
N LEU A 183 -18.55 5.95 27.74
CA LEU A 183 -18.93 6.91 28.77
C LEU A 183 -19.18 8.31 28.18
N LEU A 184 -18.31 8.77 27.27
CA LEU A 184 -18.53 10.01 26.52
C LEU A 184 -19.82 9.99 25.69
N GLN A 185 -20.15 8.84 25.09
CA GLN A 185 -21.41 8.71 24.36
C GLN A 185 -22.63 8.90 25.26
N VAL A 186 -22.58 8.39 26.49
CA VAL A 186 -23.63 8.59 27.51
C VAL A 186 -23.77 10.07 27.87
N PHE A 187 -22.65 10.77 28.07
CA PHE A 187 -22.68 12.23 28.29
C PHE A 187 -23.22 13.01 27.09
N GLY A 188 -22.88 12.60 25.87
CA GLY A 188 -23.40 13.22 24.65
C GLY A 188 -24.93 13.14 24.51
N ILE A 189 -25.57 12.09 25.04
CA ILE A 189 -27.04 11.95 25.07
C ILE A 189 -27.66 12.83 26.16
N ALA A 190 -26.92 13.15 27.21
CA ALA A 190 -27.41 13.99 28.29
C ALA A 190 -27.72 15.43 27.81
N ALA A 191 -26.96 15.96 26.84
CA ALA A 191 -27.15 17.31 26.32
C ALA A 191 -28.53 17.54 25.64
N PRO A 192 -29.02 16.67 24.73
CA PRO A 192 -30.40 16.73 24.25
C PRO A 192 -31.44 16.66 25.37
N PHE A 193 -31.21 15.83 26.38
CA PHE A 193 -32.12 15.66 27.52
C PHE A 193 -32.19 16.92 28.39
N TYR A 194 -31.06 17.60 28.60
CA TYR A 194 -31.01 18.92 29.23
C TYR A 194 -31.91 19.91 28.52
N MET A 195 -31.74 20.05 27.20
CA MET A 195 -32.54 20.98 26.40
C MET A 195 -34.02 20.64 26.46
N GLN A 196 -34.37 19.36 26.43
CA GLN A 196 -35.75 18.91 26.56
C GLN A 196 -36.37 19.36 27.90
N VAL A 197 -35.73 19.06 29.03
CA VAL A 197 -36.26 19.41 30.36
C VAL A 197 -36.32 20.93 30.56
N VAL A 198 -35.32 21.66 30.06
CA VAL A 198 -35.32 23.13 30.15
C VAL A 198 -36.48 23.73 29.35
N VAL A 199 -36.73 23.27 28.13
CA VAL A 199 -37.80 23.81 27.30
C VAL A 199 -39.19 23.38 27.79
N ASP A 200 -39.35 22.11 28.14
CA ASP A 200 -40.67 21.54 28.44
C ASP A 200 -41.12 21.85 29.86
N ASP A 201 -40.23 21.83 30.86
CA ASP A 201 -40.60 22.02 32.26
C ASP A 201 -40.23 23.40 32.78
N VAL A 202 -38.97 23.84 32.60
CA VAL A 202 -38.49 25.11 33.20
C VAL A 202 -39.14 26.32 32.54
N VAL A 203 -39.12 26.38 31.21
CA VAL A 203 -39.65 27.54 30.47
C VAL A 203 -41.18 27.61 30.58
N GLN A 204 -41.89 26.48 30.52
CA GLN A 204 -43.36 26.49 30.64
C GLN A 204 -43.83 26.86 32.06
N ARG A 205 -43.12 26.44 33.10
CA ARG A 205 -43.51 26.69 34.50
C ARG A 205 -42.84 27.92 35.12
N ALA A 206 -41.92 28.56 34.41
CA ALA A 206 -41.07 29.65 34.89
C ALA A 206 -40.31 29.31 36.20
N ASP A 207 -39.91 28.04 36.35
CA ASP A 207 -39.28 27.53 37.57
C ASP A 207 -37.75 27.79 37.56
N VAL A 208 -37.37 28.93 38.11
CA VAL A 208 -35.96 29.37 38.21
C VAL A 208 -35.12 28.50 39.15
N ASP A 209 -35.72 27.87 40.15
CA ASP A 209 -35.01 27.02 41.10
C ASP A 209 -34.61 25.70 40.41
N LEU A 210 -35.53 25.10 39.65
CA LEU A 210 -35.23 23.94 38.80
C LEU A 210 -34.17 24.26 37.74
N LEU A 211 -34.21 25.46 37.15
CA LEU A 211 -33.19 25.90 36.19
C LEU A 211 -31.79 25.94 36.82
N LEU A 212 -31.67 26.52 38.02
CA LEU A 212 -30.38 26.60 38.72
C LEU A 212 -29.84 25.21 39.07
N VAL A 213 -30.70 24.31 39.56
CA VAL A 213 -30.31 22.93 39.87
C VAL A 213 -29.82 22.20 38.61
N LEU A 214 -30.55 22.33 37.49
CA LEU A 214 -30.15 21.75 36.21
C LEU A 214 -28.83 22.38 35.70
N ALA A 215 -28.67 23.69 35.81
CA ALA A 215 -27.46 24.38 35.38
C ALA A 215 -26.22 23.90 36.13
N PHE A 216 -26.29 23.76 37.46
CA PHE A 216 -25.17 23.20 38.24
C PHE A 216 -24.93 21.72 37.95
N GLY A 217 -25.99 20.92 37.82
CA GLY A 217 -25.89 19.49 37.51
C GLY A 217 -25.25 19.23 36.15
N PHE A 218 -25.70 19.91 35.10
CA PHE A 218 -25.14 19.80 33.76
C PHE A 218 -23.78 20.50 33.62
N GLY A 219 -23.54 21.58 34.37
CA GLY A 219 -22.21 22.19 34.47
C GLY A 219 -21.18 21.19 35.00
N LEU A 220 -21.51 20.45 36.07
CA LEU A 220 -20.66 19.38 36.59
C LEU A 220 -20.48 18.25 35.57
N LEU A 221 -21.55 17.86 34.87
CA LEU A 221 -21.51 16.84 33.82
C LEU A 221 -20.56 17.25 32.68
N MET A 222 -20.62 18.50 32.21
CA MET A 222 -19.70 19.01 31.16
C MET A 222 -18.24 18.99 31.61
N ILE A 223 -17.96 19.30 32.88
CA ILE A 223 -16.60 19.20 33.43
C ILE A 223 -16.14 17.74 33.41
N MET A 224 -16.98 16.80 33.84
CA MET A 224 -16.67 15.36 33.82
C MET A 224 -16.48 14.83 32.39
N GLU A 225 -17.30 15.27 31.45
CA GLU A 225 -17.16 14.96 30.03
C GLU A 225 -15.82 15.45 29.49
N THR A 226 -15.47 16.71 29.74
CA THR A 226 -14.20 17.30 29.30
C THR A 226 -12.99 16.58 29.90
N LEU A 227 -13.04 16.25 31.20
CA LEU A 227 -11.98 15.48 31.87
C LEU A 227 -11.85 14.07 31.28
N THR A 228 -12.97 13.40 31.02
CA THR A 228 -13.01 12.07 30.40
C THR A 228 -12.43 12.10 28.98
N GLN A 229 -12.76 13.14 28.21
CA GLN A 229 -12.24 13.36 26.87
C GLN A 229 -10.73 13.60 26.88
N GLY A 230 -10.24 14.40 27.83
CA GLY A 230 -8.81 14.61 28.07
C GLY A 230 -8.09 13.30 28.43
N LEU A 231 -8.64 12.52 29.36
CA LEU A 231 -8.07 11.23 29.76
C LEU A 231 -8.03 10.23 28.60
N ARG A 232 -9.12 10.13 27.82
CA ARG A 232 -9.17 9.31 26.60
C ARG A 232 -8.08 9.74 25.62
N GLY A 233 -7.92 11.04 25.38
CA GLY A 233 -6.90 11.60 24.50
C GLY A 233 -5.48 11.25 24.95
N LEU A 234 -5.19 11.39 26.25
CA LEU A 234 -3.89 11.02 26.83
C LEU A 234 -3.60 9.52 26.68
N LEU A 235 -4.59 8.65 26.86
CA LEU A 235 -4.41 7.20 26.69
C LEU A 235 -4.15 6.83 25.23
N ILE A 236 -4.86 7.45 24.27
CA ILE A 236 -4.60 7.26 22.84
C ILE A 236 -3.18 7.73 22.50
N LEU A 237 -2.77 8.90 22.98
CA LEU A 237 -1.42 9.43 22.75
C LEU A 237 -0.34 8.53 23.35
N HIS A 238 -0.56 8.02 24.57
CA HIS A 238 0.36 7.09 25.23
C HIS A 238 0.48 5.78 24.45
N LEU A 239 -0.64 5.19 24.01
CA LEU A 239 -0.65 3.97 23.21
C LEU A 239 0.06 4.19 21.86
N ALA A 240 -0.26 5.27 21.16
CA ALA A 240 0.38 5.61 19.90
C ALA A 240 1.90 5.79 20.07
N SER A 241 2.34 6.54 21.08
CA SER A 241 3.76 6.76 21.38
C SER A 241 4.50 5.46 21.73
N HIS A 242 3.88 4.57 22.51
CA HIS A 242 4.48 3.27 22.84
C HIS A 242 4.68 2.41 21.58
N LEU A 243 3.66 2.31 20.72
CA LEU A 243 3.76 1.56 19.45
C LEU A 243 4.82 2.16 18.53
N SER A 244 4.83 3.47 18.45
CA SER A 244 5.78 4.27 17.71
C SER A 244 7.23 3.95 18.15
N LEU A 245 7.52 4.00 19.45
CA LEU A 245 8.85 3.65 19.99
C LEU A 245 9.21 2.18 19.77
N GLN A 246 8.26 1.25 19.91
CA GLN A 246 8.50 -0.17 19.68
C GLN A 246 8.87 -0.46 18.22
N MET A 247 8.18 0.17 17.26
CA MET A 247 8.48 0.06 15.83
C MET A 247 9.87 0.62 15.50
N ALA A 248 10.20 1.80 16.05
CA ALA A 248 11.53 2.40 15.86
C ALA A 248 12.66 1.52 16.43
N ASN A 249 12.47 0.96 17.64
CA ASN A 249 13.46 0.08 18.25
C ASN A 249 13.65 -1.23 17.45
N ASN A 250 12.56 -1.81 16.95
CA ASN A 250 12.64 -3.01 16.09
C ASN A 250 13.39 -2.73 14.79
N LEU A 251 13.09 -1.60 14.14
CA LEU A 251 13.77 -1.17 12.91
C LEU A 251 15.26 -0.94 13.17
N PHE A 252 15.59 -0.18 14.22
CA PHE A 252 16.97 0.14 14.59
C PHE A 252 17.77 -1.12 14.92
N ARG A 253 17.18 -2.05 15.70
CA ARG A 253 17.78 -3.34 16.02
C ARG A 253 18.02 -4.19 14.77
N HIS A 254 17.09 -4.16 13.81
CA HIS A 254 17.28 -4.84 12.54
C HIS A 254 18.43 -4.22 11.74
N LEU A 255 18.46 -2.88 11.65
CA LEU A 255 19.48 -2.12 10.93
C LEU A 255 20.89 -2.49 11.41
N ILE A 256 21.14 -2.49 12.72
CA ILE A 256 22.47 -2.78 13.29
C ILE A 256 22.91 -4.23 13.02
N ARG A 257 21.97 -5.16 12.82
CA ARG A 257 22.28 -6.58 12.56
C ARG A 257 22.51 -6.88 11.07
N LEU A 258 22.36 -5.89 10.19
CA LEU A 258 22.56 -6.10 8.76
C LEU A 258 24.06 -6.28 8.45
N PRO A 259 24.41 -7.17 7.50
CA PRO A 259 25.78 -7.40 7.11
C PRO A 259 26.38 -6.14 6.44
N LEU A 260 27.70 -5.97 6.52
CA LEU A 260 28.41 -4.81 5.95
C LEU A 260 28.09 -4.57 4.46
N GLN A 261 27.91 -5.65 3.69
CA GLN A 261 27.51 -5.60 2.28
C GLN A 261 26.18 -4.86 2.04
N PHE A 262 25.29 -4.77 3.02
CA PHE A 262 24.07 -3.99 2.91
C PHE A 262 24.36 -2.49 2.87
N PHE A 263 25.32 -2.03 3.68
CA PHE A 263 25.71 -0.63 3.82
C PHE A 263 26.64 -0.17 2.71
N GLU A 264 27.55 -1.02 2.24
CA GLU A 264 28.42 -0.71 1.08
C GLU A 264 27.62 -0.46 -0.22
N LYS A 265 26.42 -1.05 -0.30
CA LYS A 265 25.54 -0.97 -1.47
C LYS A 265 24.44 0.10 -1.34
N ARG A 266 24.46 0.99 -0.36
CA ARG A 266 23.40 2.00 -0.18
C ARG A 266 24.00 3.34 0.21
N HIS A 267 23.58 4.41 -0.46
CA HIS A 267 23.98 5.75 -0.04
C HIS A 267 23.37 6.07 1.33
N MET A 268 24.10 6.79 2.18
CA MET A 268 23.58 7.22 3.49
C MET A 268 22.27 8.01 3.36
N GLY A 269 22.13 8.81 2.29
CA GLY A 269 20.91 9.56 1.98
C GLY A 269 19.68 8.67 1.76
N ASP A 270 19.85 7.51 1.10
CA ASP A 270 18.76 6.57 0.86
C ASP A 270 18.26 5.95 2.17
N ILE A 271 19.18 5.65 3.08
CA ILE A 271 18.85 5.11 4.40
C ILE A 271 18.09 6.16 5.22
N LEU A 272 18.55 7.41 5.20
CA LEU A 272 17.92 8.51 5.95
C LEU A 272 16.52 8.85 5.41
N SER A 273 16.37 8.90 4.08
CA SER A 273 15.08 9.10 3.42
C SER A 273 14.08 8.00 3.81
N ARG A 274 14.50 6.74 3.76
CA ARG A 274 13.67 5.60 4.19
C ARG A 274 13.30 5.68 5.67
N PHE A 275 14.21 6.13 6.52
CA PHE A 275 13.93 6.36 7.94
C PHE A 275 12.83 7.41 8.14
N GLY A 276 12.91 8.52 7.40
CA GLY A 276 11.88 9.56 7.39
C GLY A 276 10.52 9.05 6.87
N SER A 277 10.51 8.25 5.80
CA SER A 277 9.25 7.66 5.29
C SER A 277 8.63 6.65 6.26
N LEU A 278 9.45 5.90 6.98
CA LEU A 278 8.98 4.95 7.98
C LEU A 278 8.33 5.66 9.18
N GLU A 279 8.77 6.88 9.50
CA GLU A 279 8.16 7.71 10.54
C GLU A 279 6.70 8.05 10.21
N GLN A 280 6.43 8.45 8.97
CA GLN A 280 5.07 8.78 8.51
C GLN A 280 4.16 7.55 8.50
N VAL A 281 4.68 6.41 8.03
CA VAL A 281 3.95 5.14 8.05
C VAL A 281 3.67 4.69 9.49
N ARG A 282 4.63 4.89 10.40
CA ARG A 282 4.50 4.62 11.83
C ARG A 282 3.41 5.48 12.45
N GLU A 283 3.39 6.78 12.19
CA GLU A 283 2.36 7.69 12.70
C GLU A 283 0.97 7.26 12.22
N LEU A 284 0.82 6.99 10.92
CA LEU A 284 -0.44 6.51 10.34
C LEU A 284 -0.93 5.21 10.99
N ILE A 285 -0.02 4.25 11.26
CA ILE A 285 -0.37 2.95 11.84
C ILE A 285 -0.64 3.05 13.34
N SER A 286 0.10 3.88 14.07
CA SER A 286 0.02 3.96 15.54
C SER A 286 -1.05 4.92 16.05
N SER A 287 -1.17 6.12 15.47
CA SER A 287 -2.18 7.10 15.89
C SER A 287 -3.41 7.03 15.01
N GLY A 288 -3.23 7.11 13.69
CA GLY A 288 -4.32 7.21 12.72
C GLY A 288 -5.23 5.99 12.73
N LEU A 289 -4.66 4.78 12.65
CA LEU A 289 -5.42 3.54 12.64
C LEU A 289 -6.11 3.25 13.99
N VAL A 290 -5.43 3.52 15.12
CA VAL A 290 -6.03 3.32 16.45
C VAL A 290 -7.22 4.26 16.65
N ALA A 291 -7.05 5.55 16.32
CA ALA A 291 -8.15 6.51 16.36
C ALA A 291 -9.29 6.11 15.43
N ALA A 292 -8.99 5.77 14.17
CA ALA A 292 -9.99 5.37 13.18
C ALA A 292 -10.79 4.12 13.60
N VAL A 293 -10.15 3.13 14.22
CA VAL A 293 -10.86 1.94 14.74
C VAL A 293 -11.78 2.31 15.89
N VAL A 294 -11.28 3.09 16.87
CA VAL A 294 -12.09 3.52 18.02
C VAL A 294 -13.26 4.39 17.56
N ASP A 295 -12.99 5.39 16.72
CA ASP A 295 -14.02 6.30 16.20
C ASP A 295 -15.00 5.58 15.26
N GLY A 296 -14.53 4.58 14.50
CA GLY A 296 -15.40 3.72 13.70
C GLY A 296 -16.38 2.92 14.55
N ILE A 297 -15.91 2.33 15.65
CA ILE A 297 -16.79 1.65 16.62
C ILE A 297 -17.78 2.64 17.24
N MET A 298 -17.33 3.84 17.62
CA MET A 298 -18.19 4.88 18.17
C MET A 298 -19.24 5.37 17.17
N ALA A 299 -18.87 5.51 15.90
CA ALA A 299 -19.80 5.89 14.83
C ALA A 299 -20.90 4.84 14.67
N ILE A 300 -20.55 3.55 14.72
CA ILE A 300 -21.54 2.46 14.67
C ILE A 300 -22.47 2.52 15.89
N ILE A 301 -21.93 2.67 17.10
CA ILE A 301 -22.74 2.78 18.32
C ILE A 301 -23.69 3.99 18.23
N THR A 302 -23.18 5.14 17.82
CA THR A 302 -23.97 6.36 17.60
C THR A 302 -25.09 6.11 16.61
N LEU A 303 -24.79 5.48 15.47
CA LEU A 303 -25.77 5.19 14.44
C LEU A 303 -26.88 4.27 14.96
N VAL A 304 -26.53 3.22 15.72
CA VAL A 304 -27.51 2.32 16.37
C VAL A 304 -28.41 3.10 17.31
N ILE A 305 -27.85 3.97 18.16
CA ILE A 305 -28.63 4.82 19.07
C ILE A 305 -29.58 5.72 18.28
N MET A 306 -29.11 6.35 17.19
CA MET A 306 -29.96 7.19 16.34
C MET A 306 -31.13 6.41 15.72
N PHE A 307 -30.90 5.17 15.28
CA PHE A 307 -31.96 4.31 14.75
C PHE A 307 -33.01 3.94 15.81
N VAL A 308 -32.59 3.72 17.06
CA VAL A 308 -33.49 3.46 18.19
C VAL A 308 -34.35 4.69 18.50
N TYR A 309 -33.78 5.90 18.43
CA TYR A 309 -34.52 7.14 18.66
C TYR A 309 -35.49 7.48 17.52
N SER A 310 -35.02 7.49 16.27
CA SER A 310 -35.87 7.77 15.09
C SER A 310 -35.21 7.32 13.80
N VAL A 311 -35.81 6.31 13.16
CA VAL A 311 -35.38 5.80 11.86
C VAL A 311 -35.35 6.89 10.79
N LYS A 312 -36.31 7.83 10.80
CA LYS A 312 -36.38 8.91 9.82
C LYS A 312 -35.17 9.85 9.92
N LEU A 313 -34.79 10.26 11.13
CA LEU A 313 -33.64 11.15 11.35
C LEU A 313 -32.32 10.43 11.04
N ALA A 314 -32.20 9.14 11.39
CA ALA A 314 -31.03 8.34 11.05
C ALA A 314 -30.81 8.26 9.53
N LEU A 315 -31.87 8.03 8.74
CA LEU A 315 -31.78 8.00 7.27
C LEU A 315 -31.35 9.33 6.67
N VAL A 316 -31.83 10.46 7.21
CA VAL A 316 -31.39 11.80 6.78
C VAL A 316 -29.89 11.98 7.02
N VAL A 317 -29.40 11.61 8.21
CA VAL A 317 -27.97 11.72 8.53
C VAL A 317 -27.12 10.86 7.60
N ILE A 318 -27.52 9.60 7.36
CA ILE A 318 -26.83 8.73 6.39
C ILE A 318 -26.79 9.38 5.01
N GLY A 319 -27.91 9.92 4.53
CA GLY A 319 -27.98 10.59 3.23
C GLY A 319 -27.01 11.77 3.12
N VAL A 320 -26.95 12.62 4.14
CA VAL A 320 -26.02 13.76 4.20
C VAL A 320 -24.56 13.28 4.26
N THR A 321 -24.25 12.25 5.07
CA THR A 321 -22.90 11.68 5.15
C THR A 321 -22.44 11.09 3.81
N VAL A 322 -23.31 10.38 3.11
CA VAL A 322 -23.02 9.82 1.78
C VAL A 322 -22.79 10.94 0.76
N LEU A 323 -23.63 11.97 0.76
CA LEU A 323 -23.45 13.13 -0.12
C LEU A 323 -22.13 13.85 0.13
N TYR A 324 -21.80 14.10 1.40
CA TYR A 324 -20.51 14.68 1.81
C TYR A 324 -19.33 13.83 1.30
N PHE A 325 -19.42 12.51 1.45
CA PHE A 325 -18.38 11.59 1.00
C PHE A 325 -18.18 11.65 -0.53
N ILE A 326 -19.28 11.68 -1.30
CA ILE A 326 -19.24 11.81 -2.77
C ILE A 326 -18.62 13.15 -3.17
N LEU A 327 -19.03 14.26 -2.55
CA LEU A 327 -18.47 15.58 -2.84
C LEU A 327 -16.97 15.64 -2.54
N ARG A 328 -16.54 15.07 -1.41
CA ARG A 328 -15.13 14.99 -1.05
C ARG A 328 -14.34 14.19 -2.08
N LEU A 329 -14.86 13.06 -2.55
CA LEU A 329 -14.22 12.27 -3.61
C LEU A 329 -14.15 13.02 -4.95
N ALA A 330 -15.16 13.83 -5.26
CA ALA A 330 -15.18 14.62 -6.49
C ALA A 330 -14.17 15.78 -6.44
N LEU A 331 -13.98 16.42 -5.29
CA LEU A 331 -13.07 17.55 -5.10
C LEU A 331 -11.59 17.16 -4.91
N TYR A 332 -11.32 15.96 -4.41
CA TYR A 332 -9.96 15.43 -4.19
C TYR A 332 -9.46 14.50 -5.31
N ARG A 333 -10.16 14.46 -6.45
CA ARG A 333 -9.62 13.91 -7.71
C ARG A 333 -8.74 14.95 -8.40
#